data_AF-A0A150RWD5-F1
#
_entry.id   AF-A0A150RWD5-F1
#
_cell.length_a   1.000
_cell.length_b   1.000
_cell.length_c   1.000
_cell.angle_alpha   90.00
_cell.angle_beta   90.00
_cell.angle_gamma   90.00
#
_symmetry.space_group_name_H-M   'P 1'
#
loop_
_entity.id
_entity.type
_entity.pdbx_description
1 polymer ?
#
loop_
_entity_poly.entity_id
_entity_poly.type
_entity_poly.pdbx_seq_one_letter_code
_entity_poly.pdbx_strand_id
1 'polypeptide(L)'
;MSKEQDTETVGPSGRVVDRRQALLGLGAIAITVSCGDGGESDPDPGTSGTGGAAGSGGSGTTASSTGVTGPGSTTATGPGSGGAGSSSTTAVGSGGSGAGGTDPGAGGTGGGAGGGELIAPPFDDVPTCRALNKTDGAGQGPFFIHELEKNDDISLVRQDIRGRYNESAPPGVEMHLHLRVLDMSKPDCDGRGVGLADVDVYIWHTDGQGFYSGFGARGSANEQNPDSPYTGRPNQNNLDTNERFCRGVQTTDADGVVSFRSIFPGWYNGRDVHIHFVCFKKGSMSRGRVNYSGGDHIFTTQFYFDPAFTDSVHTAYEPYKARTTGNLANYYAGAIKADEAGNSGLRAKAVLEGDIVIAQMQIAVNPA
;
A
#
# COMPACT_ATOMS: atom_id res chain seq x y z
N MET A 1 21.01 -65.23 5.33
CA MET A 1 20.51 -65.04 6.72
C MET A 1 21.20 -63.84 7.31
N SER A 2 20.52 -63.12 8.21
CA SER A 2 20.55 -61.65 8.27
C SER A 2 21.76 -61.02 8.98
N LYS A 3 22.00 -59.74 8.67
CA LYS A 3 22.88 -58.82 9.40
C LYS A 3 22.10 -57.95 10.39
N GLU A 4 22.76 -57.69 11.52
CA GLU A 4 22.89 -56.43 12.29
C GLU A 4 21.74 -55.40 12.35
N GLN A 5 21.24 -55.24 13.59
CA GLN A 5 21.07 -54.00 14.38
C GLN A 5 20.28 -52.78 13.90
N ASP A 6 19.35 -52.40 14.79
CA ASP A 6 18.97 -51.07 15.29
C ASP A 6 18.71 -49.92 14.30
N THR A 7 17.48 -49.38 14.36
CA THR A 7 17.19 -48.04 13.88
C THR A 7 16.06 -47.41 14.70
N GLU A 8 16.22 -46.12 15.01
CA GLU A 8 15.37 -45.37 15.92
C GLU A 8 13.97 -45.06 15.37
N THR A 9 13.09 -44.62 16.26
CA THR A 9 11.70 -44.20 16.00
C THR A 9 11.59 -43.11 14.93
N VAL A 10 10.98 -43.46 13.78
CA VAL A 10 10.50 -42.49 12.79
C VAL A 10 9.11 -41.99 13.21
N GLY A 11 9.03 -40.77 13.74
CA GLY A 11 7.78 -40.03 13.91
C GLY A 11 7.28 -39.47 12.57
N PRO A 12 5.96 -39.45 12.28
CA PRO A 12 5.46 -39.10 10.96
C PRO A 12 5.40 -37.58 10.71
N SER A 13 5.95 -37.18 9.57
CA SER A 13 5.57 -36.00 8.77
C SER A 13 5.36 -34.68 9.54
N GLY A 14 6.40 -33.84 9.53
CA GLY A 14 6.20 -32.39 9.63
C GLY A 14 5.36 -31.92 8.45
N ARG A 15 4.05 -31.77 8.65
CA ARG A 15 3.17 -31.11 7.69
C ARG A 15 3.53 -29.64 7.61
N VAL A 16 4.09 -29.23 6.47
CA VAL A 16 3.98 -27.84 6.02
C VAL A 16 2.49 -27.52 5.94
N VAL A 17 2.04 -26.55 6.74
CA VAL A 17 0.63 -26.15 6.77
C VAL A 17 0.38 -25.23 5.57
N ASP A 18 -0.01 -25.83 4.45
CA ASP A 18 -0.50 -25.10 3.28
C ASP A 18 -1.66 -24.16 3.68
N ARG A 19 -1.58 -22.90 3.21
CA ARG A 19 -2.57 -21.82 3.37
C ARG A 19 -4.01 -22.29 3.11
N ARG A 20 -4.20 -23.32 2.28
CA ARG A 20 -5.49 -23.99 2.05
C ARG A 20 -6.20 -24.50 3.31
N GLN A 21 -5.49 -24.94 4.36
CA GLN A 21 -6.14 -25.50 5.57
C GLN A 21 -6.54 -24.46 6.61
N ALA A 22 -5.86 -23.31 6.68
CA ALA A 22 -6.17 -22.26 7.66
C ALA A 22 -7.41 -21.44 7.28
N LEU A 23 -7.58 -21.12 5.99
CA LEU A 23 -8.64 -20.20 5.52
C LEU A 23 -10.02 -20.85 5.29
N LEU A 24 -10.14 -22.18 5.43
CA LEU A 24 -11.43 -22.89 5.33
C LEU A 24 -12.17 -23.05 6.67
N GLY A 25 -11.57 -22.62 7.78
CA GLY A 25 -12.12 -22.81 9.14
C GLY A 25 -13.11 -21.73 9.61
N LEU A 26 -13.27 -20.63 8.87
CA LEU A 26 -14.05 -19.46 9.28
C LEU A 26 -14.96 -19.00 8.13
N GLY A 27 -16.28 -19.16 8.29
CA GLY A 27 -17.28 -18.55 7.40
C GLY A 27 -18.37 -19.50 6.88
N ALA A 28 -19.36 -19.82 7.71
CA ALA A 28 -20.63 -20.41 7.26
C ALA A 28 -21.79 -20.20 8.27
N ILE A 29 -22.31 -18.97 8.38
CA ILE A 29 -23.66 -18.72 8.88
C ILE A 29 -24.37 -17.83 7.87
N ALA A 30 -25.14 -18.44 6.98
CA ALA A 30 -25.99 -17.72 6.04
C ALA A 30 -27.34 -17.42 6.70
N ILE A 31 -27.65 -16.14 6.93
CA ILE A 31 -29.00 -15.69 7.27
C ILE A 31 -29.65 -15.22 5.96
N THR A 32 -30.74 -15.88 5.57
CA THR A 32 -31.58 -15.46 4.45
C THR A 32 -32.54 -14.35 4.91
N VAL A 33 -32.52 -13.22 4.20
CA VAL A 33 -33.56 -12.19 4.31
C VAL A 33 -34.26 -12.05 2.97
N SER A 34 -35.59 -12.04 3.02
CA SER A 34 -36.47 -11.93 1.86
C SER A 34 -37.25 -10.62 1.93
N CYS A 35 -37.20 -9.86 0.84
CA CYS A 35 -38.19 -8.86 0.46
C CYS A 35 -38.42 -9.07 -1.05
N GLY A 36 -39.62 -8.96 -1.60
CA GLY A 36 -40.85 -8.40 -1.06
C GLY A 36 -41.45 -7.48 -2.12
N ASP A 37 -42.48 -7.94 -2.80
CA ASP A 37 -42.94 -7.43 -4.10
C ASP A 37 -43.91 -6.21 -4.01
N GLY A 38 -44.03 -5.47 -5.12
CA GLY A 38 -44.99 -4.36 -5.31
C GLY A 38 -44.33 -2.99 -5.60
N GLY A 39 -44.82 -2.16 -6.53
CA GLY A 39 -45.90 -2.36 -7.51
C GLY A 39 -46.14 -1.12 -8.37
N GLU A 40 -46.35 -1.33 -9.67
CA GLU A 40 -46.99 -0.51 -10.72
C GLU A 40 -47.08 1.04 -10.61
N SER A 41 -46.54 1.76 -11.61
CA SER A 41 -47.36 2.69 -12.43
C SER A 41 -46.69 3.08 -13.78
N ASP A 42 -47.39 2.77 -14.87
CA ASP A 42 -47.20 3.18 -16.28
C ASP A 42 -47.96 4.52 -16.58
N PRO A 43 -48.00 5.09 -17.81
CA PRO A 43 -46.94 5.36 -18.81
C PRO A 43 -47.07 6.73 -19.59
N ASP A 44 -46.12 7.01 -20.51
CA ASP A 44 -46.28 7.77 -21.80
C ASP A 44 -46.55 9.32 -21.78
N PRO A 45 -46.60 10.09 -22.92
CA PRO A 45 -45.92 9.98 -24.24
C PRO A 45 -45.19 11.26 -24.78
N GLY A 46 -44.28 11.06 -25.76
CA GLY A 46 -44.05 11.94 -26.95
C GLY A 46 -43.28 13.27 -26.78
N THR A 47 -42.85 13.98 -27.85
CA THR A 47 -42.69 13.67 -29.30
C THR A 47 -41.88 14.78 -30.01
N SER A 48 -41.10 14.44 -31.07
CA SER A 48 -40.56 15.35 -32.13
C SER A 48 -39.57 16.48 -31.72
N GLY A 49 -38.67 16.99 -32.57
CA GLY A 49 -38.29 16.61 -33.95
C GLY A 49 -37.57 17.76 -34.70
N THR A 50 -36.71 17.44 -35.68
CA THR A 50 -35.98 18.36 -36.61
C THR A 50 -34.95 19.33 -35.96
N GLY A 51 -33.88 19.77 -36.62
CA GLY A 51 -33.34 19.47 -37.96
C GLY A 51 -32.64 20.71 -38.57
N GLY A 52 -31.36 20.60 -38.97
CA GLY A 52 -30.64 21.71 -39.61
C GLY A 52 -29.15 21.44 -39.79
N ALA A 53 -28.63 21.59 -41.02
CA ALA A 53 -27.24 21.34 -41.38
C ALA A 53 -26.68 22.42 -42.33
N ALA A 54 -25.35 22.43 -42.49
CA ALA A 54 -24.46 23.28 -43.33
C ALA A 54 -23.53 24.18 -42.50
N GLY A 55 -22.25 24.40 -42.83
CA GLY A 55 -21.38 23.84 -43.89
C GLY A 55 -19.91 24.07 -43.51
N SER A 56 -18.99 23.13 -43.80
CA SER A 56 -18.13 23.10 -45.00
C SER A 56 -16.90 24.02 -45.00
N GLY A 57 -15.70 23.42 -45.08
CA GLY A 57 -14.41 24.07 -45.37
C GLY A 57 -13.33 23.83 -44.28
N GLY A 58 -12.12 23.34 -44.58
CA GLY A 58 -11.56 22.81 -45.83
C GLY A 58 -10.03 22.98 -45.90
N SER A 59 -9.28 21.91 -46.24
CA SER A 59 -7.79 21.83 -46.33
C SER A 59 -7.04 22.08 -45.00
N GLY A 60 -5.90 21.44 -44.69
CA GLY A 60 -4.79 20.98 -45.53
C GLY A 60 -3.58 21.92 -45.27
N THR A 61 -2.31 21.51 -45.14
CA THR A 61 -1.63 20.27 -45.58
C THR A 61 -0.35 19.97 -44.77
N THR A 62 -0.04 18.68 -44.68
CA THR A 62 1.26 18.00 -44.52
C THR A 62 2.58 18.74 -44.88
N ALA A 63 3.62 18.57 -44.04
CA ALA A 63 5.00 18.10 -44.35
C ALA A 63 5.90 18.36 -43.11
N SER A 64 6.70 17.48 -42.49
CA SER A 64 7.62 16.41 -42.92
C SER A 64 8.93 16.88 -43.59
N SER A 65 10.06 16.88 -42.86
CA SER A 65 11.26 16.06 -43.15
C SER A 65 12.50 16.46 -42.32
N THR A 66 13.36 15.45 -42.01
CA THR A 66 14.85 15.48 -41.88
C THR A 66 15.57 16.68 -41.19
N GLY A 67 16.56 16.53 -40.31
CA GLY A 67 17.51 15.42 -40.04
C GLY A 67 18.97 15.95 -40.04
N VAL A 68 19.96 15.09 -39.71
CA VAL A 68 21.43 15.24 -39.98
C VAL A 68 22.35 15.86 -38.87
N THR A 69 23.18 14.95 -38.29
CA THR A 69 24.56 15.08 -37.73
C THR A 69 24.92 15.89 -36.46
N GLY A 70 25.67 15.24 -35.55
CA GLY A 70 26.71 15.87 -34.70
C GLY A 70 28.08 15.92 -35.42
N PRO A 71 29.20 16.34 -34.78
CA PRO A 71 29.88 15.44 -33.83
C PRO A 71 30.71 16.14 -32.70
N GLY A 72 31.42 15.37 -31.88
CA GLY A 72 32.80 15.74 -31.48
C GLY A 72 33.11 16.14 -30.02
N SER A 73 33.32 15.13 -29.16
CA SER A 73 34.42 15.00 -28.18
C SER A 73 35.32 16.23 -27.83
N THR A 74 35.55 16.47 -26.53
CA THR A 74 36.90 16.40 -25.90
C THR A 74 36.87 16.55 -24.37
N THR A 75 37.46 15.61 -23.63
CA THR A 75 37.96 15.82 -22.25
C THR A 75 39.23 14.99 -22.04
N ALA A 76 40.29 15.60 -21.48
CA ALA A 76 41.59 14.96 -21.29
C ALA A 76 42.20 15.29 -19.91
N THR A 77 42.46 14.23 -19.14
CA THR A 77 43.66 13.99 -18.28
C THR A 77 44.23 15.07 -17.33
N GLY A 78 43.94 14.94 -16.03
CA GLY A 78 44.84 14.95 -14.83
C GLY A 78 45.95 16.02 -14.64
N PRO A 79 46.91 15.83 -13.67
CA PRO A 79 46.97 14.84 -12.58
C PRO A 79 47.45 15.36 -11.17
N GLY A 80 47.36 14.50 -10.13
CA GLY A 80 48.23 14.47 -8.91
C GLY A 80 47.95 15.48 -7.76
N SER A 81 48.45 15.30 -6.52
CA SER A 81 49.01 14.12 -5.81
C SER A 81 49.44 14.43 -4.35
N GLY A 82 49.29 13.49 -3.40
CA GLY A 82 50.33 13.22 -2.36
C GLY A 82 50.03 13.40 -0.84
N GLY A 83 50.37 12.36 -0.04
CA GLY A 83 50.75 12.40 1.41
C GLY A 83 49.62 12.16 2.44
N ALA A 84 49.46 11.02 3.13
CA ALA A 84 50.32 10.29 4.10
C ALA A 84 50.47 10.99 5.47
N GLY A 85 50.30 10.37 6.67
CA GLY A 85 49.90 9.01 7.10
C GLY A 85 49.22 9.08 8.50
N SER A 86 49.19 8.10 9.42
CA SER A 86 49.79 6.75 9.55
C SER A 86 49.02 5.88 10.58
N SER A 87 49.51 4.66 10.89
CA SER A 87 49.06 3.66 11.89
C SER A 87 49.56 3.96 13.34
N SER A 88 49.19 3.29 14.45
CA SER A 88 49.12 1.82 14.72
C SER A 88 48.31 1.46 16.01
N THR A 89 47.54 0.35 16.06
CA THR A 89 47.77 -0.98 16.74
C THR A 89 48.27 -0.93 18.20
N THR A 90 47.88 -1.74 19.21
CA THR A 90 47.28 -3.10 19.31
C THR A 90 46.62 -3.32 20.69
N ALA A 91 45.64 -4.23 20.84
CA ALA A 91 45.52 -5.12 22.01
C ALA A 91 44.61 -6.34 21.71
N VAL A 92 44.88 -7.48 22.34
CA VAL A 92 44.23 -8.79 22.11
C VAL A 92 43.42 -9.22 23.33
N GLY A 93 42.28 -9.91 23.14
CA GLY A 93 41.52 -10.55 24.21
C GLY A 93 40.62 -11.66 23.67
N SER A 94 41.01 -12.92 23.91
CA SER A 94 40.27 -14.12 23.47
C SER A 94 39.32 -14.64 24.55
N GLY A 95 38.22 -15.28 24.14
CA GLY A 95 37.57 -16.34 24.93
C GLY A 95 36.04 -16.31 24.97
N GLY A 96 35.44 -17.50 24.86
CA GLY A 96 34.07 -17.76 25.33
C GLY A 96 33.06 -18.20 24.28
N SER A 97 33.06 -19.48 23.90
CA SER A 97 31.89 -20.12 23.28
C SER A 97 30.75 -20.23 24.30
N GLY A 98 29.50 -19.93 23.90
CA GLY A 98 28.30 -20.08 24.73
C GLY A 98 27.07 -20.23 23.85
N ALA A 99 26.20 -21.20 24.17
CA ALA A 99 25.15 -21.65 23.26
C ALA A 99 23.83 -20.87 23.37
N GLY A 100 23.08 -20.89 22.25
CA GLY A 100 21.63 -21.12 22.21
C GLY A 100 20.72 -20.38 23.20
N GLY A 101 20.06 -19.34 22.70
CA GLY A 101 18.85 -18.77 23.32
C GLY A 101 17.88 -18.33 22.23
N THR A 102 16.87 -19.17 21.95
CA THR A 102 15.68 -18.76 21.19
C THR A 102 14.81 -17.88 22.08
N ASP A 103 14.40 -16.71 21.59
CA ASP A 103 13.27 -15.98 22.17
C ASP A 103 12.45 -15.34 21.05
N PRO A 104 11.11 -15.40 21.07
CA PRO A 104 10.26 -14.82 20.04
C PRO A 104 10.15 -13.30 20.25
N GLY A 105 10.02 -12.55 19.15
CA GLY A 105 9.82 -11.10 19.22
C GLY A 105 8.52 -10.72 19.91
N ALA A 106 8.59 -10.41 21.21
CA ALA A 106 7.47 -9.88 21.97
C ALA A 106 7.15 -8.46 21.47
N GLY A 107 5.91 -8.26 21.00
CA GLY A 107 5.43 -6.94 20.57
C GLY A 107 5.45 -5.94 21.72
N GLY A 108 6.05 -4.76 21.48
CA GLY A 108 6.13 -3.70 22.47
C GLY A 108 4.75 -3.16 22.85
N THR A 109 4.40 -3.25 24.13
CA THR A 109 3.15 -2.74 24.69
C THR A 109 3.17 -1.21 24.84
N GLY A 110 2.86 -0.50 23.76
CA GLY A 110 2.45 0.91 23.79
C GLY A 110 0.98 1.03 24.19
N GLY A 111 0.69 1.78 25.25
CA GLY A 111 -0.67 1.89 25.79
C GLY A 111 -1.65 2.65 24.90
N GLY A 112 -2.55 1.91 24.25
CA GLY A 112 -3.77 2.41 23.60
C GLY A 112 -4.88 1.40 23.83
N ALA A 113 -6.05 1.84 24.30
CA ALA A 113 -7.12 0.92 24.70
C ALA A 113 -7.76 0.21 23.50
N GLY A 114 -8.09 -1.08 23.70
CA GLY A 114 -8.94 -1.84 22.80
C GLY A 114 -8.21 -2.61 21.70
N GLY A 115 -7.61 -3.75 22.05
CA GLY A 115 -7.21 -4.80 21.08
C GLY A 115 -8.39 -5.60 20.51
N GLY A 116 -9.55 -4.95 20.33
CA GLY A 116 -10.73 -5.53 19.72
C GLY A 116 -10.72 -5.37 18.20
N GLU A 117 -11.53 -6.19 17.55
CA GLU A 117 -11.83 -6.10 16.12
C GLU A 117 -12.37 -4.71 15.75
N LEU A 118 -11.82 -4.11 14.70
CA LEU A 118 -12.29 -2.82 14.19
C LEU A 118 -13.61 -2.96 13.44
N ILE A 119 -14.67 -2.43 14.03
CA ILE A 119 -15.98 -2.26 13.38
C ILE A 119 -15.91 -1.00 12.50
N ALA A 120 -16.28 -1.12 11.23
CA ALA A 120 -16.32 0.03 10.33
C ALA A 120 -17.53 0.94 10.62
N PRO A 121 -17.35 2.28 10.65
CA PRO A 121 -18.48 3.21 10.66
C PRO A 121 -19.28 3.10 9.34
N PRO A 122 -20.55 3.57 9.31
CA PRO A 122 -21.35 3.62 8.10
C PRO A 122 -20.67 4.38 6.96
N PHE A 123 -20.83 3.89 5.72
CA PHE A 123 -20.22 4.47 4.53
C PHE A 123 -21.14 5.45 3.77
N ASP A 124 -22.30 5.79 4.32
CA ASP A 124 -23.36 6.57 3.63
C ASP A 124 -22.87 7.94 3.12
N ASP A 125 -22.06 8.61 3.96
CA ASP A 125 -21.42 9.91 3.70
C ASP A 125 -19.94 9.77 3.26
N VAL A 126 -19.55 8.63 2.66
CA VAL A 126 -18.19 8.41 2.14
C VAL A 126 -18.21 8.54 0.62
N PRO A 127 -17.46 9.49 0.02
CA PRO A 127 -17.38 9.64 -1.43
C PRO A 127 -16.98 8.33 -2.12
N THR A 128 -17.73 7.96 -3.16
CA THR A 128 -17.48 6.72 -3.92
C THR A 128 -16.67 7.02 -5.17
N CYS A 129 -15.45 6.51 -5.24
CA CYS A 129 -14.71 6.43 -6.50
C CYS A 129 -15.40 5.43 -7.44
N ARG A 130 -15.57 5.77 -8.72
CA ARG A 130 -15.88 4.79 -9.78
C ARG A 130 -14.61 4.54 -10.61
N ALA A 131 -13.99 3.37 -10.42
CA ALA A 131 -12.78 2.97 -11.13
C ALA A 131 -13.11 2.52 -12.57
N LEU A 132 -12.88 3.40 -13.54
CA LEU A 132 -13.10 3.11 -14.96
C LEU A 132 -11.94 2.33 -15.62
N ASN A 133 -10.77 2.30 -14.97
CA ASN A 133 -9.59 1.57 -15.40
C ASN A 133 -9.08 0.70 -14.24
N LYS A 134 -8.38 -0.41 -14.51
CA LYS A 134 -7.80 -1.28 -13.45
C LYS A 134 -6.63 -0.63 -12.68
N THR A 135 -6.03 0.43 -13.23
CA THR A 135 -4.94 1.17 -12.58
C THR A 135 -5.07 2.64 -12.96
N ASP A 136 -4.84 3.55 -12.01
CA ASP A 136 -4.70 4.98 -12.29
C ASP A 136 -3.26 5.35 -12.71
N GLY A 137 -2.97 6.64 -12.91
CA GLY A 137 -1.63 7.08 -13.32
C GLY A 137 -0.58 7.02 -12.21
N ALA A 138 -0.98 6.90 -10.94
CA ALA A 138 -0.09 6.79 -9.79
C ALA A 138 0.31 5.33 -9.52
N GLY A 139 -0.65 4.40 -9.64
CA GLY A 139 -0.45 2.97 -9.65
C GLY A 139 0.22 2.40 -8.39
N GLN A 140 1.03 1.36 -8.60
CA GLN A 140 1.61 0.53 -7.53
C GLN A 140 2.85 1.16 -6.87
N GLY A 141 3.51 2.11 -7.54
CA GLY A 141 4.82 2.59 -7.12
C GLY A 141 5.87 1.47 -6.99
N PRO A 142 7.05 1.78 -6.43
CA PRO A 142 8.15 0.82 -6.28
C PRO A 142 8.05 -0.08 -5.04
N PHE A 143 7.21 0.26 -4.06
CA PHE A 143 7.31 -0.27 -2.69
C PHE A 143 6.30 -1.36 -2.32
N PHE A 144 5.60 -1.97 -3.28
CA PHE A 144 4.71 -3.11 -3.02
C PHE A 144 5.48 -4.35 -2.54
N ILE A 145 4.83 -5.21 -1.75
CA ILE A 145 5.32 -6.55 -1.39
C ILE A 145 4.12 -7.49 -1.41
N HIS A 146 4.20 -8.59 -2.17
CA HIS A 146 3.24 -9.71 -2.06
C HIS A 146 3.73 -10.67 -0.95
N GLU A 147 2.82 -11.22 -0.15
CA GLU A 147 3.08 -12.25 0.89
C GLU A 147 3.70 -13.55 0.36
N LEU A 148 3.66 -13.77 -0.97
CA LEU A 148 4.30 -14.89 -1.64
C LEU A 148 5.65 -14.52 -2.31
N GLU A 149 6.21 -13.31 -2.08
CA GLU A 149 7.58 -12.97 -2.51
C GLU A 149 8.67 -13.58 -1.61
N LYS A 150 8.34 -13.94 -0.36
CA LYS A 150 9.18 -14.72 0.55
C LYS A 150 8.39 -15.94 1.00
N ASN A 151 9.02 -17.11 1.00
CA ASN A 151 8.39 -18.35 1.48
C ASN A 151 7.91 -18.15 2.93
N ASP A 152 6.68 -18.55 3.20
CA ASP A 152 6.02 -18.50 4.50
C ASP A 152 5.93 -17.09 5.14
N ASP A 153 6.06 -16.00 4.36
CA ASP A 153 5.91 -14.60 4.83
C ASP A 153 4.44 -14.18 5.01
N ILE A 154 3.71 -14.95 5.81
CA ILE A 154 2.32 -14.67 6.21
C ILE A 154 2.19 -13.44 7.13
N SER A 155 3.30 -12.78 7.48
CA SER A 155 3.33 -11.65 8.42
C SER A 155 2.59 -10.40 7.93
N LEU A 156 2.20 -10.39 6.64
CA LEU A 156 1.32 -9.39 6.05
C LEU A 156 -0.18 -9.61 6.36
N VAL A 157 -0.64 -10.83 6.65
CA VAL A 157 -2.08 -11.09 6.86
C VAL A 157 -2.48 -10.74 8.29
N ARG A 158 -2.98 -9.51 8.51
CA ARG A 158 -3.31 -8.96 9.83
C ARG A 158 -4.10 -7.66 9.77
N GLN A 159 -4.89 -7.40 10.82
CA GLN A 159 -5.57 -6.12 11.03
C GLN A 159 -4.66 -5.03 11.62
N ASP A 160 -3.82 -5.35 12.62
CA ASP A 160 -2.88 -4.37 13.20
C ASP A 160 -1.56 -4.35 12.43
N ILE A 161 -1.32 -3.23 11.76
CA ILE A 161 -0.18 -2.98 10.90
C ILE A 161 0.72 -1.87 11.43
N ARG A 162 0.46 -1.34 12.63
CA ARG A 162 1.26 -0.27 13.26
C ARG A 162 2.73 -0.66 13.39
N GLY A 163 3.59 0.34 13.40
CA GLY A 163 5.04 0.22 13.60
C GLY A 163 5.79 1.40 12.99
N ARG A 164 7.11 1.43 13.16
CA ARG A 164 7.98 2.52 12.69
C ARG A 164 9.38 2.00 12.34
N TYR A 165 10.08 2.68 11.45
CA TYR A 165 11.43 2.34 11.01
C TYR A 165 12.47 2.55 12.11
N ASN A 166 12.30 3.62 12.89
CA ASN A 166 13.11 3.89 14.07
C ASN A 166 12.29 3.80 15.36
N GLU A 167 12.43 2.70 16.10
CA GLU A 167 11.78 2.51 17.40
C GLU A 167 12.08 3.62 18.42
N SER A 168 13.19 4.36 18.28
CA SER A 168 13.49 5.52 19.14
C SER A 168 12.70 6.78 18.82
N ALA A 169 12.00 6.84 17.67
CA ALA A 169 11.09 7.94 17.37
C ALA A 169 9.74 7.75 18.10
N PRO A 170 8.97 8.82 18.36
CA PRO A 170 7.59 8.70 18.78
C PRO A 170 6.76 7.83 17.82
N PRO A 171 5.76 7.07 18.31
CA PRO A 171 4.79 6.42 17.43
C PRO A 171 3.99 7.48 16.66
N GLY A 172 3.56 7.14 15.44
CA GLY A 172 2.62 7.97 14.70
C GLY A 172 1.23 7.98 15.34
N VAL A 173 0.41 8.95 14.94
CA VAL A 173 -0.99 9.08 15.36
C VAL A 173 -1.75 7.83 14.91
N GLU A 174 -2.46 7.16 15.81
CA GLU A 174 -3.21 5.95 15.47
C GLU A 174 -4.30 6.25 14.44
N MET A 175 -4.48 5.35 13.49
CA MET A 175 -5.47 5.46 12.44
C MET A 175 -6.27 4.16 12.33
N HIS A 176 -7.59 4.26 12.38
CA HIS A 176 -8.49 3.17 12.01
C HIS A 176 -8.93 3.42 10.57
N LEU A 177 -8.42 2.58 9.67
CA LEU A 177 -8.65 2.70 8.23
C LEU A 177 -9.66 1.64 7.79
N HIS A 178 -10.74 2.09 7.17
CA HIS A 178 -11.82 1.26 6.65
C HIS A 178 -11.95 1.48 5.15
N LEU A 179 -11.85 0.40 4.38
CA LEU A 179 -11.94 0.42 2.93
C LEU A 179 -13.11 -0.44 2.49
N ARG A 180 -13.96 0.09 1.61
CA ARG A 180 -15.08 -0.66 1.02
C ARG A 180 -14.94 -0.76 -0.48
N VAL A 181 -14.97 -1.99 -0.99
CA VAL A 181 -14.87 -2.34 -2.40
C VAL A 181 -16.24 -2.78 -2.90
N LEU A 182 -16.75 -2.13 -3.94
CA LEU A 182 -18.06 -2.41 -4.53
C LEU A 182 -17.92 -2.99 -5.95
N ASP A 183 -18.81 -3.92 -6.29
CA ASP A 183 -18.92 -4.53 -7.61
C ASP A 183 -19.90 -3.73 -8.50
N MET A 184 -19.36 -2.90 -9.40
CA MET A 184 -20.15 -2.12 -10.35
C MET A 184 -20.86 -2.97 -11.41
N SER A 185 -20.50 -4.25 -11.58
CA SER A 185 -21.20 -5.14 -12.52
C SER A 185 -22.54 -5.64 -11.98
N LYS A 186 -22.78 -5.47 -10.67
CA LYS A 186 -24.00 -5.86 -9.96
C LYS A 186 -24.65 -4.62 -9.32
N PRO A 187 -25.52 -3.90 -10.06
CA PRO A 187 -26.23 -2.76 -9.48
C PRO A 187 -27.17 -3.21 -8.38
N ASP A 188 -27.15 -2.47 -7.28
CA ASP A 188 -28.13 -2.45 -6.21
C ASP A 188 -29.22 -1.40 -6.48
N CYS A 189 -30.14 -1.21 -5.52
CA CYS A 189 -31.33 -0.38 -5.66
C CYS A 189 -31.03 1.10 -5.96
N ASP A 190 -29.85 1.61 -5.60
CA ASP A 190 -29.42 2.99 -5.86
C ASP A 190 -28.29 3.09 -6.91
N GLY A 191 -27.90 1.96 -7.50
CA GLY A 191 -26.91 1.86 -8.58
C GLY A 191 -25.48 2.18 -8.17
N ARG A 192 -25.13 2.10 -6.88
CA ARG A 192 -23.75 2.26 -6.37
C ARG A 192 -22.92 0.98 -6.46
N GLY A 193 -23.57 -0.19 -6.45
CA GLY A 193 -22.98 -1.51 -6.55
C GLY A 193 -22.90 -2.23 -5.21
N VAL A 194 -23.07 -3.56 -5.21
CA VAL A 194 -23.02 -4.39 -4.00
C VAL A 194 -21.58 -4.58 -3.48
N GLY A 195 -21.44 -5.00 -2.22
CA GLY A 195 -20.15 -5.37 -1.62
C GLY A 195 -19.42 -6.45 -2.43
N LEU A 196 -18.13 -6.23 -2.71
CA LEU A 196 -17.27 -7.18 -3.40
C LEU A 196 -16.50 -8.05 -2.39
N ALA A 197 -17.14 -9.13 -1.95
CA ALA A 197 -16.59 -10.12 -1.04
C ALA A 197 -15.47 -10.97 -1.65
N ASP A 198 -14.68 -11.64 -0.79
CA ASP A 198 -13.61 -12.58 -1.17
C ASP A 198 -12.55 -11.98 -2.12
N VAL A 199 -12.14 -10.74 -1.84
CA VAL A 199 -11.02 -10.03 -2.47
C VAL A 199 -9.92 -9.79 -1.44
N ASP A 200 -8.69 -10.19 -1.76
CA ASP A 200 -7.53 -9.89 -0.91
C ASP A 200 -7.09 -8.44 -1.20
N VAL A 201 -7.23 -7.58 -0.19
CA VAL A 201 -6.89 -6.15 -0.21
C VAL A 201 -5.55 -5.95 0.48
N TYR A 202 -4.58 -5.41 -0.25
CA TYR A 202 -3.24 -5.09 0.23
C TYR A 202 -3.14 -3.58 0.40
N ILE A 203 -2.63 -3.15 1.54
CA ILE A 203 -2.26 -1.75 1.76
C ILE A 203 -0.80 -1.61 2.19
N TRP A 204 -0.20 -0.50 1.78
CA TRP A 204 1.10 -0.07 2.26
C TRP A 204 1.22 1.45 2.23
N HIS A 205 1.90 1.98 3.23
CA HIS A 205 2.27 3.39 3.29
C HIS A 205 3.58 3.56 4.07
N THR A 206 4.07 4.79 4.11
CA THR A 206 5.19 5.20 4.95
C THR A 206 4.82 5.19 6.43
N ASP A 207 5.81 4.95 7.30
CA ASP A 207 5.66 5.30 8.71
C ASP A 207 5.57 6.83 8.91
N GLY A 208 5.38 7.28 10.15
CA GLY A 208 5.31 8.71 10.48
C GLY A 208 6.59 9.52 10.15
N GLN A 209 7.70 8.85 9.85
CA GLN A 209 8.97 9.46 9.46
C GLN A 209 9.22 9.45 7.95
N GLY A 210 8.33 8.85 7.15
CA GLY A 210 8.42 8.81 5.69
C GLY A 210 9.13 7.57 5.12
N PHE A 211 9.38 6.52 5.92
CA PHE A 211 10.07 5.30 5.48
C PHE A 211 9.09 4.19 5.08
N TYR A 212 9.38 3.45 4.00
CA TYR A 212 8.67 2.21 3.65
C TYR A 212 9.36 0.97 4.23
N SER A 213 8.63 0.09 4.95
CA SER A 213 9.24 -1.12 5.52
C SER A 213 9.73 -2.09 4.45
N GLY A 214 10.81 -2.85 4.73
CA GLY A 214 11.31 -3.92 3.85
C GLY A 214 12.40 -3.50 2.85
N PHE A 215 12.59 -2.20 2.62
CA PHE A 215 13.51 -1.64 1.62
C PHE A 215 14.58 -0.78 2.31
N GLY A 216 15.83 -0.87 1.89
CA GLY A 216 16.92 -0.06 2.42
C GLY A 216 17.22 -0.33 3.89
N ALA A 217 18.09 -1.30 4.16
CA ALA A 217 18.49 -1.64 5.53
C ALA A 217 19.20 -0.46 6.22
N ARG A 218 18.92 -0.27 7.52
CA ARG A 218 19.50 0.81 8.35
C ARG A 218 21.03 0.76 8.37
N GLY A 219 21.67 1.91 8.20
CA GLY A 219 23.13 2.05 8.12
C GLY A 219 23.76 1.49 6.84
N SER A 220 22.98 1.04 5.86
CA SER A 220 23.50 0.55 4.57
C SER A 220 23.63 1.67 3.54
N ALA A 221 24.43 1.45 2.50
CA ALA A 221 24.53 2.37 1.36
C ALA A 221 23.20 2.56 0.58
N ASN A 222 22.20 1.72 0.85
CA ASN A 222 20.86 1.75 0.24
C ASN A 222 19.77 2.18 1.24
N GLU A 223 20.13 2.66 2.44
CA GLU A 223 19.16 3.20 3.40
C GLU A 223 18.31 4.31 2.75
N GLN A 224 17.00 4.28 2.99
CA GLN A 224 16.09 5.28 2.45
C GLN A 224 16.39 6.66 3.05
N ASN A 225 16.19 7.71 2.25
CA ASN A 225 16.27 9.09 2.73
C ASN A 225 14.96 9.81 2.38
N PRO A 226 13.96 9.84 3.30
CA PRO A 226 12.67 10.51 3.06
C PRO A 226 12.77 12.02 2.81
N ASP A 227 13.91 12.65 3.09
CA ASP A 227 14.12 14.09 2.85
C ASP A 227 14.59 14.37 1.42
N SER A 228 14.92 13.33 0.65
CA SER A 228 15.33 13.40 -0.76
C SER A 228 14.34 12.65 -1.67
N PRO A 229 14.07 13.14 -2.89
CA PRO A 229 13.18 12.42 -3.81
C PRO A 229 13.71 11.02 -4.13
N TYR A 230 12.87 10.00 -3.98
CA TYR A 230 13.27 8.62 -4.27
C TYR A 230 13.43 8.39 -5.77
N THR A 231 14.64 8.01 -6.19
CA THR A 231 14.99 7.75 -7.60
C THR A 231 15.17 6.25 -7.92
N GLY A 232 15.05 5.38 -6.92
CA GLY A 232 15.27 3.95 -7.07
C GLY A 232 14.18 3.23 -7.87
N ARG A 233 14.53 2.05 -8.39
CA ARG A 233 13.60 1.10 -9.03
C ARG A 233 13.88 -0.31 -8.47
N PRO A 234 13.44 -0.58 -7.23
CA PRO A 234 13.71 -1.85 -6.57
C PRO A 234 13.01 -2.98 -7.33
N ASN A 235 13.77 -4.02 -7.66
CA ASN A 235 13.26 -5.24 -8.26
C ASN A 235 13.04 -6.32 -7.18
N GLN A 236 12.60 -7.51 -7.58
CA GLN A 236 12.29 -8.62 -6.66
C GLN A 236 13.45 -9.03 -5.72
N ASN A 237 14.71 -8.68 -6.02
CA ASN A 237 15.86 -8.94 -5.15
C ASN A 237 16.12 -7.83 -4.10
N ASN A 238 15.45 -6.68 -4.18
CA ASN A 238 15.61 -5.56 -3.25
C ASN A 238 14.59 -5.59 -2.11
N LEU A 239 14.44 -6.74 -1.44
CA LEU A 239 13.62 -6.88 -0.22
C LEU A 239 14.56 -7.10 0.97
N ASP A 240 15.31 -6.03 1.25
CA ASP A 240 16.52 -6.01 2.06
C ASP A 240 16.26 -6.39 3.53
N THR A 241 15.03 -6.19 4.04
CA THR A 241 14.64 -6.56 5.41
C THR A 241 13.35 -7.41 5.47
N ASN A 242 13.09 -7.98 6.65
CA ASN A 242 11.84 -8.68 6.98
C ASN A 242 10.81 -7.76 7.67
N GLU A 243 11.04 -6.44 7.68
CA GLU A 243 10.14 -5.49 8.36
C GLU A 243 8.86 -5.29 7.54
N ARG A 244 7.70 -5.30 8.22
CA ARG A 244 6.36 -5.16 7.61
C ARG A 244 5.48 -4.07 8.24
N PHE A 245 6.04 -3.15 9.01
CA PHE A 245 5.28 -2.01 9.56
C PHE A 245 4.58 -1.22 8.45
N CYS A 246 3.41 -0.67 8.74
CA CYS A 246 2.57 0.06 7.79
C CYS A 246 2.20 -0.75 6.53
N ARG A 247 2.11 -2.09 6.65
CA ARG A 247 1.68 -3.02 5.59
C ARG A 247 0.77 -4.10 6.13
N GLY A 248 -0.29 -4.40 5.38
CA GLY A 248 -1.17 -5.51 5.69
C GLY A 248 -2.01 -6.00 4.51
N VAL A 249 -2.58 -7.17 4.71
CA VAL A 249 -3.53 -7.85 3.82
C VAL A 249 -4.72 -8.31 4.64
N GLN A 250 -5.92 -8.01 4.14
CA GLN A 250 -7.20 -8.46 4.68
C GLN A 250 -8.06 -8.92 3.52
N THR A 251 -8.90 -9.94 3.71
CA THR A 251 -9.90 -10.34 2.72
C THR A 251 -11.21 -9.60 2.99
N THR A 252 -11.88 -9.07 1.96
CA THR A 252 -13.17 -8.39 2.09
C THR A 252 -14.27 -9.31 2.61
N ASP A 253 -15.10 -8.77 3.50
CA ASP A 253 -16.33 -9.39 3.98
C ASP A 253 -17.49 -9.31 2.97
N ALA A 254 -18.69 -9.76 3.38
CA ALA A 254 -19.89 -9.75 2.54
C ALA A 254 -20.31 -8.35 2.06
N ASP A 255 -19.98 -7.29 2.81
CA ASP A 255 -20.28 -5.89 2.48
C ASP A 255 -19.15 -5.23 1.66
N GLY A 256 -18.10 -6.00 1.33
CA GLY A 256 -16.93 -5.55 0.59
C GLY A 256 -15.92 -4.80 1.46
N VAL A 257 -16.00 -4.93 2.78
CA VAL A 257 -15.23 -4.10 3.73
C VAL A 257 -13.97 -4.83 4.21
N VAL A 258 -12.90 -4.06 4.39
CA VAL A 258 -11.74 -4.42 5.23
C VAL A 258 -11.40 -3.29 6.17
N SER A 259 -10.95 -3.64 7.38
CA SER A 259 -10.49 -2.70 8.40
C SER A 259 -9.05 -2.99 8.82
N PHE A 260 -8.24 -1.93 8.97
CA PHE A 260 -6.85 -1.95 9.42
C PHE A 260 -6.63 -0.96 10.56
N ARG A 261 -5.87 -1.36 11.59
CA ARG A 261 -5.31 -0.47 12.59
C ARG A 261 -3.89 -0.12 12.18
N SER A 262 -3.63 1.16 11.92
CA SER A 262 -2.34 1.66 11.46
C SER A 262 -1.97 2.95 12.19
N ILE A 263 -0.99 3.67 11.67
CA ILE A 263 -0.71 5.06 11.97
C ILE A 263 -0.99 5.93 10.74
N PHE A 264 -1.32 7.21 10.93
CA PHE A 264 -1.45 8.15 9.82
C PHE A 264 -0.11 8.24 9.05
N PRO A 265 -0.10 8.23 7.70
CA PRO A 265 1.14 8.20 6.93
C PRO A 265 2.00 9.45 7.10
N GLY A 266 3.32 9.28 7.14
CA GLY A 266 4.29 10.38 7.13
C GLY A 266 4.66 10.82 5.72
N TRP A 267 5.02 12.09 5.55
CA TRP A 267 5.40 12.63 4.26
C TRP A 267 6.87 12.31 3.90
N TYR A 268 7.14 12.15 2.61
CA TYR A 268 8.48 12.07 2.04
C TYR A 268 8.60 12.97 0.80
N ASN A 269 9.82 13.40 0.48
CA ASN A 269 10.05 14.45 -0.51
C ASN A 269 9.63 14.01 -1.93
N GLY A 270 8.86 14.87 -2.59
CA GLY A 270 8.45 14.71 -3.99
C GLY A 270 7.12 13.98 -4.21
N ARG A 271 6.37 13.62 -3.16
CA ARG A 271 5.03 13.00 -3.24
C ARG A 271 4.07 13.60 -2.21
N ASP A 272 2.77 13.62 -2.51
CA ASP A 272 1.71 13.96 -1.54
C ASP A 272 1.61 12.88 -0.45
N VAL A 273 0.93 13.15 0.67
CA VAL A 273 0.65 12.13 1.70
C VAL A 273 -0.40 11.13 1.21
N HIS A 274 -0.02 9.84 1.13
CA HIS A 274 -0.86 8.80 0.52
C HIS A 274 -0.78 7.43 1.21
N ILE A 275 -1.76 6.59 0.91
CA ILE A 275 -1.76 5.15 1.17
C ILE A 275 -2.00 4.42 -0.14
N HIS A 276 -1.17 3.44 -0.46
CA HIS A 276 -1.37 2.59 -1.62
C HIS A 276 -2.35 1.44 -1.33
N PHE A 277 -3.03 0.99 -2.39
CA PHE A 277 -4.07 -0.02 -2.36
C PHE A 277 -3.99 -0.90 -3.61
N VAL A 278 -4.02 -2.23 -3.44
CA VAL A 278 -4.31 -3.16 -4.55
C VAL A 278 -5.28 -4.26 -4.12
N CYS A 279 -6.22 -4.56 -5.01
CA CYS A 279 -7.16 -5.67 -4.92
C CYS A 279 -6.74 -6.82 -5.83
N PHE A 280 -6.70 -8.02 -5.26
CA PHE A 280 -6.54 -9.27 -6.00
C PHE A 280 -7.68 -10.24 -5.68
N LYS A 281 -8.01 -11.13 -6.63
CA LYS A 281 -8.90 -12.27 -6.34
C LYS A 281 -8.28 -13.11 -5.21
N LYS A 282 -9.07 -13.53 -4.23
CA LYS A 282 -8.56 -14.27 -3.06
C LYS A 282 -7.74 -15.49 -3.47
N GLY A 283 -6.54 -15.61 -2.88
CA GLY A 283 -5.61 -16.70 -3.21
C GLY A 283 -4.85 -16.53 -4.53
N SER A 284 -4.77 -15.31 -5.07
CA SER A 284 -3.87 -14.98 -6.20
C SER A 284 -2.41 -15.29 -5.88
N MET A 285 -1.65 -15.68 -6.90
CA MET A 285 -0.22 -15.95 -6.78
C MET A 285 0.61 -14.68 -7.03
N SER A 286 1.69 -14.49 -6.27
CA SER A 286 2.65 -13.42 -6.52
C SER A 286 3.22 -13.51 -7.93
N ARG A 287 3.30 -12.35 -8.58
CA ARG A 287 4.02 -12.15 -9.84
C ARG A 287 5.31 -11.35 -9.64
N GLY A 288 5.76 -11.22 -8.39
CA GLY A 288 6.84 -10.34 -7.96
C GLY A 288 6.44 -8.86 -8.02
N ARG A 289 7.43 -7.97 -7.89
CA ARG A 289 7.27 -6.50 -8.02
C ARG A 289 7.23 -6.02 -9.47
N VAL A 290 6.41 -6.68 -10.29
CA VAL A 290 6.02 -6.18 -11.62
C VAL A 290 4.72 -5.39 -11.50
N ASN A 291 4.44 -4.50 -12.47
CA ASN A 291 3.10 -3.94 -12.62
C ASN A 291 2.12 -5.09 -12.87
N TYR A 292 1.27 -5.38 -11.88
CA TYR A 292 0.35 -6.51 -11.97
C TYR A 292 -0.60 -6.32 -13.15
N SER A 293 -0.64 -7.33 -14.02
CA SER A 293 -1.48 -7.37 -15.21
C SER A 293 -1.92 -8.81 -15.45
N GLY A 294 -3.23 -9.03 -15.54
CA GLY A 294 -3.84 -10.36 -15.65
C GLY A 294 -5.23 -10.42 -14.99
N GLY A 295 -5.92 -11.55 -15.17
CA GLY A 295 -7.29 -11.73 -14.66
C GLY A 295 -7.41 -11.83 -13.13
N ASP A 296 -6.30 -12.01 -12.43
CA ASP A 296 -6.22 -12.09 -10.96
C ASP A 296 -6.21 -10.69 -10.30
N HIS A 297 -5.74 -9.68 -11.06
CA HIS A 297 -5.70 -8.29 -10.66
C HIS A 297 -7.06 -7.62 -10.92
N ILE A 298 -7.59 -6.99 -9.87
CA ILE A 298 -8.87 -6.28 -9.93
C ILE A 298 -8.61 -4.79 -10.12
N PHE A 299 -7.87 -4.16 -9.19
CA PHE A 299 -7.63 -2.73 -9.22
C PHE A 299 -6.41 -2.31 -8.37
N THR A 300 -5.65 -1.31 -8.82
CA THR A 300 -4.57 -0.65 -8.06
C THR A 300 -4.74 0.87 -8.08
N THR A 301 -4.55 1.52 -6.93
CA THR A 301 -4.45 2.98 -6.80
C THR A 301 -3.56 3.35 -5.62
N GLN A 302 -3.42 4.65 -5.41
CA GLN A 302 -3.25 5.21 -4.07
C GLN A 302 -4.38 6.20 -3.79
N PHE A 303 -4.67 6.42 -2.51
CA PHE A 303 -5.57 7.47 -2.05
C PHE A 303 -4.84 8.42 -1.12
N TYR A 304 -5.34 9.65 -1.09
CA TYR A 304 -4.77 10.80 -0.39
C TYR A 304 -5.75 11.24 0.70
N PHE A 305 -5.44 12.32 1.40
CA PHE A 305 -6.32 12.92 2.41
C PHE A 305 -6.64 14.37 2.05
N ASP A 306 -7.58 15.00 2.74
CA ASP A 306 -7.77 16.45 2.58
C ASP A 306 -6.49 17.23 2.98
N PRO A 307 -6.06 18.25 2.22
CA PRO A 307 -4.87 19.04 2.53
C PRO A 307 -4.88 19.67 3.93
N ALA A 308 -6.00 20.26 4.35
CA ALA A 308 -6.12 20.91 5.65
C ALA A 308 -6.21 19.88 6.79
N PHE A 309 -6.86 18.73 6.56
CA PHE A 309 -6.80 17.61 7.50
C PHE A 309 -5.36 17.12 7.70
N THR A 310 -4.65 16.85 6.59
CA THR A 310 -3.25 16.40 6.59
C THR A 310 -2.36 17.39 7.33
N ASP A 311 -2.50 18.69 7.05
CA ASP A 311 -1.74 19.74 7.71
C ASP A 311 -2.03 19.83 9.22
N SER A 312 -3.29 19.65 9.62
CA SER A 312 -3.66 19.66 11.05
C SER A 312 -3.01 18.51 11.84
N VAL A 313 -2.92 17.30 11.26
CA VAL A 313 -2.21 16.18 11.89
C VAL A 313 -0.69 16.44 11.89
N HIS A 314 -0.12 16.81 10.74
CA HIS A 314 1.33 16.90 10.55
C HIS A 314 1.98 18.12 11.25
N THR A 315 1.22 19.16 11.61
CA THR A 315 1.73 20.31 12.39
C THR A 315 1.49 20.19 13.90
N ALA A 316 0.51 19.41 14.33
CA ALA A 316 0.19 19.23 15.75
C ALA A 316 0.97 18.09 16.41
N TYR A 317 1.09 16.94 15.74
CA TYR A 317 1.53 15.68 16.34
C TYR A 317 2.95 15.25 15.92
N GLU A 318 3.65 14.57 16.83
CA GLU A 318 4.90 13.86 16.51
C GLU A 318 4.61 12.47 15.89
N PRO A 319 5.55 11.88 15.12
CA PRO A 319 6.86 12.41 14.70
C PRO A 319 6.80 13.35 13.49
N TYR A 320 5.60 13.63 12.97
CA TYR A 320 5.38 14.44 11.76
C TYR A 320 5.88 15.87 11.95
N LYS A 321 5.54 16.50 13.08
CA LYS A 321 5.85 17.89 13.41
C LYS A 321 7.35 18.21 13.41
N ALA A 322 8.19 17.28 13.91
CA ALA A 322 9.64 17.40 13.79
C ALA A 322 10.13 17.51 12.33
N ARG A 323 9.35 17.00 11.35
CA ARG A 323 9.66 17.04 9.92
C ARG A 323 9.00 18.22 9.18
N THR A 324 7.91 18.81 9.67
CA THR A 324 7.17 19.85 8.92
C THR A 324 7.77 21.26 8.98
N THR A 325 8.79 21.47 9.82
CA THR A 325 9.32 22.80 10.12
C THR A 325 10.80 22.96 9.73
N GLY A 326 11.32 24.19 9.84
CA GLY A 326 12.73 24.49 9.55
C GLY A 326 13.13 24.17 8.11
N ASN A 327 14.27 23.47 7.96
CA ASN A 327 14.88 23.20 6.65
C ASN A 327 14.04 22.29 5.74
N LEU A 328 13.08 21.54 6.28
CA LEU A 328 12.23 20.62 5.52
C LEU A 328 10.89 21.22 5.09
N ALA A 329 10.54 22.42 5.58
CA ALA A 329 9.24 23.05 5.36
C ALA A 329 8.87 23.22 3.87
N ASN A 330 9.85 23.45 2.98
CA ASN A 330 9.61 23.55 1.54
C ASN A 330 9.21 22.22 0.89
N TYR A 331 9.78 21.10 1.36
CA TYR A 331 9.43 19.76 0.86
C TYR A 331 8.06 19.33 1.39
N TYR A 332 7.82 19.59 2.68
CA TYR A 332 6.52 19.40 3.31
C TYR A 332 5.41 20.20 2.59
N ALA A 333 5.65 21.48 2.27
CA ALA A 333 4.71 22.32 1.52
C ALA A 333 4.44 21.82 0.08
N GLY A 334 5.26 20.91 -0.46
CA GLY A 334 4.95 20.16 -1.68
C GLY A 334 4.14 18.89 -1.43
N ALA A 335 4.32 18.26 -0.26
CA ALA A 335 3.73 16.98 0.12
C ALA A 335 2.33 17.06 0.79
N ILE A 336 1.77 18.26 0.97
CA ILE A 336 0.39 18.47 1.47
C ILE A 336 -0.55 19.11 0.44
N LYS A 337 -0.04 19.51 -0.73
CA LYS A 337 -0.82 20.20 -1.76
C LYS A 337 -1.24 19.29 -2.90
N ALA A 338 -0.65 18.11 -3.00
CA ALA A 338 -0.27 17.59 -4.30
C ALA A 338 -1.39 16.77 -4.95
N ASP A 339 -2.20 17.47 -5.74
CA ASP A 339 -2.88 16.91 -6.91
C ASP A 339 -1.82 16.42 -7.92
N GLU A 340 -1.17 15.29 -7.62
CA GLU A 340 -0.07 14.75 -8.44
C GLU A 340 -0.49 14.52 -9.89
N ALA A 341 0.40 14.78 -10.84
CA ALA A 341 0.08 14.60 -12.26
C ALA A 341 -0.20 13.12 -12.57
N GLY A 342 -1.41 12.81 -13.02
CA GLY A 342 -1.87 11.42 -13.25
C GLY A 342 -2.60 10.77 -12.06
N ASN A 343 -2.73 11.49 -10.94
CA ASN A 343 -3.58 11.11 -9.81
C ASN A 343 -5.05 10.95 -10.25
N SER A 344 -5.73 9.95 -9.68
CA SER A 344 -7.18 9.74 -9.78
C SER A 344 -8.03 10.77 -9.01
N GLY A 345 -7.40 11.64 -8.20
CA GLY A 345 -8.04 12.68 -7.39
C GLY A 345 -8.69 12.14 -6.10
N LEU A 346 -8.38 10.91 -5.71
CA LEU A 346 -9.12 10.18 -4.68
C LEU A 346 -8.65 10.55 -3.29
N ARG A 347 -9.52 11.21 -2.52
CA ARG A 347 -9.27 11.55 -1.11
C ARG A 347 -10.17 10.69 -0.22
N ALA A 348 -9.56 9.99 0.73
CA ALA A 348 -10.29 9.33 1.80
C ALA A 348 -10.93 10.38 2.71
N LYS A 349 -12.14 10.08 3.21
CA LYS A 349 -12.76 10.85 4.29
C LYS A 349 -11.98 10.56 5.56
N ALA A 350 -11.50 11.59 6.26
CA ALA A 350 -10.81 11.42 7.53
C ALA A 350 -11.25 12.46 8.56
N VAL A 351 -11.37 12.02 9.82
CA VAL A 351 -11.70 12.84 10.99
C VAL A 351 -10.84 12.40 12.18
N LEU A 352 -10.70 13.28 13.18
CA LEU A 352 -10.09 12.94 14.47
C LEU A 352 -11.19 12.64 15.50
N GLU A 353 -11.16 11.45 16.09
CA GLU A 353 -11.94 11.07 17.26
C GLU A 353 -11.00 11.00 18.47
N GLY A 354 -10.90 12.12 19.20
CA GLY A 354 -9.80 12.32 20.15
C GLY A 354 -8.48 12.40 19.40
N ASP A 355 -7.53 11.52 19.75
CA ASP A 355 -6.21 11.40 19.10
C ASP A 355 -6.12 10.23 18.11
N ILE A 356 -7.26 9.69 17.64
CA ILE A 356 -7.32 8.63 16.62
C ILE A 356 -7.90 9.19 15.33
N VAL A 357 -7.23 8.95 14.21
CA VAL A 357 -7.75 9.24 12.86
C VAL A 357 -8.70 8.13 12.44
N ILE A 358 -9.98 8.44 12.24
CA ILE A 358 -10.92 7.54 11.58
C ILE A 358 -10.92 7.87 10.09
N ALA A 359 -10.44 6.93 9.26
CA ALA A 359 -10.30 7.09 7.82
C ALA A 359 -11.20 6.10 7.07
N GLN A 360 -12.00 6.60 6.13
CA GLN A 360 -12.90 5.79 5.31
C GLN A 360 -12.72 6.09 3.81
N MET A 361 -12.70 5.05 2.99
CA MET A 361 -12.67 5.16 1.53
C MET A 361 -13.61 4.13 0.89
N GLN A 362 -14.40 4.56 -0.08
CA GLN A 362 -15.29 3.67 -0.86
C GLN A 362 -14.90 3.71 -2.34
N ILE A 363 -14.70 2.54 -2.93
CA ILE A 363 -14.36 2.39 -4.34
C ILE A 363 -15.21 1.32 -5.00
N ALA A 364 -15.81 1.68 -6.13
CA ALA A 364 -16.58 0.81 -6.98
C ALA A 364 -15.73 0.44 -8.19
N VAL A 365 -15.58 -0.86 -8.46
CA VAL A 365 -14.71 -1.44 -9.50
C VAL A 365 -15.51 -2.35 -10.42
N ASN A 366 -15.01 -2.60 -11.62
CA ASN A 366 -15.45 -3.74 -12.44
C ASN A 366 -14.44 -4.89 -12.24
N PRO A 367 -14.83 -6.02 -11.59
CA PRO A 367 -13.91 -7.10 -11.22
C PRO A 367 -13.54 -8.06 -12.37
N ALA A 368 -14.10 -7.87 -13.57
CA ALA A 368 -13.82 -8.68 -14.77
C ALA A 368 -12.41 -8.45 -15.32
#